data_AF-A0A3C1KBA4-F1
#
_entry.id   AF-A0A3C1KBA4-F1
#
_cell.length_a   1.000
_cell.length_b   1.000
_cell.length_c   1.000
_cell.angle_alpha   90.00
_cell.angle_beta   90.00
_cell.angle_gamma   90.00
#
_symmetry.space_group_name_H-M   'P 1'
#
loop_
_entity.id
_entity.type
_entity.pdbx_description
1 polymer ?
#
loop_
_entity_poly.entity_id
_entity_poly.type
_entity_poly.pdbx_seq_one_letter_code
_entity_poly.pdbx_strand_id
1 'polypeptide(L)'
;MTDSRIILITGGSRGLGRATALAVAAAGDDVVVTYRSGAGDAASLVSDIAALGRRAVALELDTTAPETFAAFADTLRATLAATWGRETFDGLVNNAGFAGSTPFGGIEHETIDALVAVHFTGVVL
;
A
#
# COMPACT_ATOMS: atom_id res chain seq x y z
N MET A 1 -20.06 -16.96 -10.61
CA MET A 1 -19.56 -15.90 -9.72
C MET A 1 -18.28 -15.39 -10.33
N THR A 2 -18.16 -14.09 -10.61
CA THR A 2 -16.89 -13.51 -11.05
C THR A 2 -15.93 -13.50 -9.88
N ASP A 3 -14.69 -13.93 -10.09
CA ASP A 3 -13.65 -13.83 -9.06
C ASP A 3 -13.51 -12.36 -8.62
N SER A 4 -13.38 -12.13 -7.32
CA SER A 4 -13.14 -10.79 -6.79
C SER A 4 -11.75 -10.32 -7.16
N ARG A 5 -11.62 -9.05 -7.56
CA ARG A 5 -10.32 -8.48 -7.89
C ARG A 5 -9.50 -8.27 -6.62
N ILE A 6 -8.19 -8.28 -6.75
CA ILE A 6 -7.24 -7.98 -5.68
C ILE A 6 -6.55 -6.66 -6.01
N ILE A 7 -6.67 -5.66 -5.15
CA ILE A 7 -6.05 -4.35 -5.33
C ILE A 7 -4.93 -4.16 -4.30
N LEU A 8 -3.71 -3.92 -4.79
CA LEU A 8 -2.56 -3.55 -3.98
C LEU A 8 -2.54 -2.03 -3.79
N ILE A 9 -2.49 -1.56 -2.55
CA ILE A 9 -2.48 -0.13 -2.20
C ILE A 9 -1.25 0.17 -1.36
N THR A 10 -0.34 1.01 -1.87
CA THR A 10 0.84 1.42 -1.10
C THR A 10 0.49 2.48 -0.06
N GLY A 11 1.09 2.40 1.13
CA GLY A 11 0.81 3.37 2.22
C GLY A 11 -0.65 3.37 2.67
N GLY A 12 -1.29 2.20 2.69
CA GLY A 12 -2.72 2.02 2.92
C GLY A 12 -3.18 2.12 4.38
N SER A 13 -2.27 2.13 5.37
CA SER A 13 -2.66 1.99 6.79
C SER A 13 -3.44 3.18 7.37
N ARG A 14 -3.34 4.39 6.79
CA ARG A 14 -3.97 5.61 7.30
C ARG A 14 -4.43 6.55 6.18
N GLY A 15 -5.14 7.62 6.56
CA GLY A 15 -5.49 8.73 5.66
C GLY A 15 -6.23 8.29 4.41
N LEU A 16 -5.83 8.85 3.26
CA LEU A 16 -6.43 8.52 1.94
C LEU A 16 -6.22 7.05 1.55
N GLY A 17 -5.09 6.45 1.91
CA GLY A 17 -4.83 5.03 1.66
C GLY A 17 -5.85 4.14 2.36
N ARG A 18 -6.14 4.42 3.64
CA ARG A 18 -7.14 3.69 4.41
C ARG A 18 -8.55 3.88 3.85
N ALA A 19 -8.91 5.11 3.52
CA ALA A 19 -10.20 5.41 2.92
C ALA A 19 -10.37 4.70 1.56
N THR A 20 -9.32 4.66 0.75
CA THR A 20 -9.29 3.95 -0.53
C THR A 20 -9.47 2.44 -0.33
N ALA A 21 -8.74 1.84 0.61
CA ALA A 21 -8.86 0.41 0.92
C ALA A 21 -10.28 0.02 1.34
N LEU A 22 -10.92 0.82 2.21
CA LEU A 22 -12.31 0.60 2.61
C LEU A 22 -13.30 0.78 1.46
N ALA A 23 -13.08 1.77 0.58
CA ALA A 23 -13.93 1.99 -0.59
C ALA A 23 -13.82 0.83 -1.59
N VAL A 24 -12.61 0.34 -1.85
CA VAL A 24 -12.35 -0.84 -2.69
C VAL A 24 -13.04 -2.08 -2.11
N ALA A 25 -12.91 -2.31 -0.81
CA ALA A 25 -13.58 -3.42 -0.13
C ALA A 25 -15.11 -3.31 -0.20
N ALA A 26 -15.67 -2.12 0.04
CA ALA A 26 -17.10 -1.87 -0.07
C ALA A 26 -17.64 -2.08 -1.49
N ALA A 27 -16.81 -1.92 -2.52
CA ALA A 27 -17.13 -2.21 -3.91
C ALA A 27 -17.10 -3.72 -4.26
N GLY A 28 -16.67 -4.58 -3.32
CA GLY A 28 -16.67 -6.03 -3.49
C GLY A 28 -15.31 -6.64 -3.85
N ASP A 29 -14.23 -5.86 -3.82
CA ASP A 29 -12.89 -6.35 -4.12
C ASP A 29 -12.12 -6.70 -2.84
N ASP A 30 -11.06 -7.49 -2.98
CA ASP A 30 -10.10 -7.81 -1.92
C ASP A 30 -8.88 -6.89 -1.98
N VAL A 31 -8.18 -6.73 -0.85
CA VAL A 31 -7.16 -5.69 -0.72
C VAL A 31 -5.85 -6.23 -0.16
N VAL A 32 -4.73 -5.87 -0.78
CA VAL A 32 -3.43 -5.89 -0.13
C VAL A 32 -3.07 -4.45 0.20
N VAL A 33 -2.83 -4.14 1.48
CA VAL A 33 -2.34 -2.82 1.88
C VAL A 33 -0.88 -2.92 2.27
N THR A 34 -0.07 -1.94 1.89
CA THR A 34 1.28 -1.80 2.44
C THR A 34 1.35 -0.70 3.48
N TYR A 35 2.30 -0.82 4.40
CA TYR A 35 2.64 0.21 5.37
C TYR A 35 4.14 0.28 5.55
N ARG A 36 4.69 1.48 5.77
CA ARG A 36 6.08 1.65 6.24
C ARG A 36 6.14 1.63 7.77
N SER A 37 5.14 2.25 8.40
CA SER A 37 4.98 2.30 9.85
C SER A 37 3.49 2.23 10.22
N GLY A 38 3.20 1.90 11.47
CA GLY A 38 1.82 1.77 11.96
C GLY A 38 1.22 0.40 11.66
N ALA A 39 1.92 -0.68 12.02
CA ALA A 39 1.42 -2.05 11.90
C ALA A 39 0.07 -2.25 12.63
N GLY A 40 -0.14 -1.55 13.76
CA GLY A 40 -1.42 -1.57 14.48
C GLY A 40 -2.58 -0.98 13.66
N ASP A 41 -2.37 0.15 13.00
CA ASP A 41 -3.37 0.77 12.12
C ASP A 41 -3.68 -0.13 10.92
N ALA A 42 -2.64 -0.75 10.35
CA ALA A 42 -2.79 -1.70 9.26
C ALA A 42 -3.59 -2.94 9.67
N ALA A 43 -3.33 -3.50 10.86
CA ALA A 43 -4.07 -4.63 11.41
C ALA A 43 -5.54 -4.28 11.72
N SER A 44 -5.79 -3.06 12.23
CA SER A 44 -7.16 -2.56 12.42
C SER A 44 -7.89 -2.48 11.08
N LEU A 45 -7.26 -1.91 10.05
CA LEU A 45 -7.85 -1.83 8.71
C LEU A 45 -8.17 -3.21 8.12
N VAL A 46 -7.29 -4.20 8.29
CA VAL A 46 -7.58 -5.58 7.84
C VAL A 46 -8.84 -6.12 8.53
N SER A 47 -8.99 -5.86 9.82
CA SER A 47 -10.18 -6.26 10.59
C SER A 47 -11.44 -5.54 10.12
N ASP A 48 -11.35 -4.24 9.82
CA ASP A 48 -12.46 -3.45 9.29
C ASP A 48 -12.90 -3.96 7.90
N ILE A 49 -11.95 -4.33 7.03
CA ILE A 49 -12.23 -4.90 5.71
C ILE A 49 -12.87 -6.30 5.85
N ALA A 50 -12.39 -7.11 6.80
CA ALA A 50 -13.00 -8.40 7.11
C ALA A 50 -14.46 -8.26 7.56
N ALA A 51 -14.79 -7.22 8.33
CA ALA A 51 -16.16 -6.91 8.73
C ALA A 51 -17.09 -6.54 7.55
N LEU A 52 -16.52 -6.11 6.41
CA LEU A 52 -17.25 -5.90 5.15
C LEU A 52 -17.42 -7.20 4.33
N GLY A 53 -16.99 -8.34 4.85
CA GLY A 53 -17.06 -9.63 4.15
C GLY A 53 -16.01 -9.79 3.04
N ARG A 54 -14.94 -8.98 3.08
CA ARG A 54 -13.82 -9.03 2.12
C ARG A 54 -12.55 -9.54 2.78
N ARG A 55 -11.61 -10.01 1.98
CA ARG A 55 -10.27 -10.41 2.45
C ARG A 55 -9.31 -9.25 2.34
N ALA A 56 -8.47 -9.09 3.35
CA ALA A 56 -7.33 -8.18 3.28
C ALA A 56 -6.10 -8.75 3.99
N VAL A 57 -4.93 -8.32 3.52
CA VAL A 57 -3.64 -8.56 4.18
C VAL A 57 -2.85 -7.26 4.22
N ALA A 58 -2.06 -7.09 5.27
CA ALA A 58 -1.14 -5.97 5.43
C ALA A 58 0.30 -6.46 5.34
N LEU A 59 1.10 -5.82 4.49
CA LEU A 59 2.52 -6.13 4.30
C LEU A 59 3.38 -4.88 4.55
N GLU A 60 4.55 -5.07 5.15
CA GLU A 60 5.50 -3.97 5.31
C GLU A 60 6.20 -3.66 4.00
N LEU A 61 6.31 -2.38 3.66
CA LEU A 61 7.06 -1.89 2.50
C LEU A 61 7.51 -0.46 2.75
N ASP A 62 8.81 -0.21 2.63
CA ASP A 62 9.35 1.12 2.48
C ASP A 62 9.56 1.45 1.00
N THR A 63 8.74 2.36 0.47
CA THR A 63 8.80 2.73 -0.95
C THR A 63 10.04 3.57 -1.29
N THR A 64 10.81 4.04 -0.30
CA THR A 64 12.08 4.73 -0.56
C THR A 64 13.26 3.79 -0.77
N ALA A 65 13.07 2.48 -0.61
CA ALA A 65 14.11 1.45 -0.66
C ALA A 65 13.88 0.48 -1.83
N PRO A 66 14.03 0.92 -3.10
CA PRO A 66 13.72 0.10 -4.29
C PRO A 66 14.54 -1.20 -4.36
N GLU A 67 15.71 -1.24 -3.75
CA GLU A 67 16.52 -2.46 -3.60
C GLU A 67 15.80 -3.58 -2.84
N THR A 68 14.77 -3.26 -2.05
CA THR A 68 13.96 -4.24 -1.30
C THR A 68 12.76 -4.78 -2.11
N PHE A 69 12.44 -4.19 -3.27
CA PHE A 69 11.20 -4.49 -4.00
C PHE A 69 11.16 -5.92 -4.52
N ALA A 70 12.30 -6.50 -4.89
CA ALA A 70 12.36 -7.91 -5.31
C ALA A 70 11.95 -8.85 -4.17
N ALA A 71 12.50 -8.65 -2.97
CA ALA A 71 12.13 -9.44 -1.80
C ALA A 71 10.68 -9.22 -1.36
N PHE A 72 10.17 -7.99 -1.48
CA PHE A 72 8.76 -7.69 -1.26
C PHE A 72 7.87 -8.42 -2.28
N ALA A 73 8.25 -8.45 -3.57
CA ALA A 73 7.49 -9.13 -4.60
C ALA A 73 7.38 -10.65 -4.34
N ASP A 74 8.45 -11.27 -3.85
CA ASP A 74 8.41 -12.68 -3.44
C ASP A 74 7.44 -12.91 -2.26
N THR A 75 7.52 -12.03 -1.26
CA THR A 75 6.61 -12.05 -0.10
C THR A 75 5.15 -11.85 -0.53
N LEU A 76 4.90 -10.92 -1.45
CA LEU A 76 3.58 -10.65 -2.02
C LEU A 76 3.04 -11.87 -2.76
N ARG A 77 3.84 -12.50 -3.64
CA ARG A 77 3.42 -13.71 -4.37
C ARG A 77 3.06 -14.85 -3.43
N ALA A 78 3.89 -15.10 -2.41
CA ALA A 78 3.61 -16.13 -1.42
C ALA A 78 2.32 -15.84 -0.63
N THR A 79 2.11 -14.57 -0.26
CA THR A 79 0.90 -14.13 0.45
C THR A 79 -0.36 -14.27 -0.41
N LEU A 80 -0.26 -13.90 -1.69
CA LEU A 80 -1.34 -14.05 -2.66
C LEU A 80 -1.71 -15.52 -2.83
N ALA A 81 -0.73 -16.41 -2.95
CA ALA A 81 -0.95 -17.84 -3.11
C ALA A 81 -1.61 -18.44 -1.86
N ALA A 82 -1.14 -18.08 -0.67
CA ALA A 82 -1.67 -18.60 0.59
C ALA A 82 -3.10 -18.12 0.91
N THR A 83 -3.45 -16.88 0.54
CA THR A 83 -4.71 -16.25 0.94
C THR A 83 -5.80 -16.33 -0.15
N TRP A 84 -5.39 -16.27 -1.42
CA TRP A 84 -6.29 -16.24 -2.57
C TRP A 84 -6.10 -17.41 -3.54
N GLY A 85 -5.05 -18.22 -3.40
CA GLY A 85 -4.71 -19.24 -4.40
C GLY A 85 -4.29 -18.62 -5.74
N ARG A 86 -3.80 -17.38 -5.74
CA ARG A 86 -3.42 -16.62 -6.93
C ARG A 86 -1.97 -16.14 -6.83
N GLU A 87 -1.31 -15.93 -7.96
CA GLU A 87 0.05 -15.35 -8.01
C GLU A 87 0.06 -13.88 -8.48
N THR A 88 -1.10 -13.35 -8.84
CA THR A 88 -1.28 -12.01 -9.41
C THR A 88 -2.37 -11.23 -8.68
N PHE A 89 -2.29 -9.91 -8.79
CA PHE A 89 -3.33 -8.97 -8.39
C PHE A 89 -3.81 -8.19 -9.62
N ASP A 90 -4.95 -7.51 -9.51
CA ASP A 90 -5.67 -6.93 -10.64
C ASP A 90 -5.57 -5.40 -10.72
N GLY A 91 -5.10 -4.74 -9.66
CA GLY A 91 -4.85 -3.31 -9.65
C GLY A 91 -3.79 -2.89 -8.64
N LEU A 92 -3.08 -1.80 -8.98
CA LEU A 92 -2.10 -1.14 -8.12
C LEU A 92 -2.53 0.32 -7.93
N VAL A 93 -2.56 0.76 -6.67
CA VAL A 93 -2.72 2.14 -6.27
C VAL A 93 -1.44 2.59 -5.58
N ASN A 94 -0.62 3.36 -6.30
CA ASN A 94 0.54 4.03 -5.73
C ASN A 94 0.08 5.24 -4.91
N ASN A 95 -0.20 5.03 -3.63
CA ASN A 95 -0.74 6.03 -2.72
C ASN A 95 0.27 6.48 -1.64
N ALA A 96 1.31 5.69 -1.37
CA ALA A 96 2.34 6.05 -0.39
C ALA A 96 2.88 7.46 -0.70
N GLY A 97 2.86 8.32 0.32
CA GLY A 97 3.11 9.74 0.12
C GLY A 97 3.12 10.50 1.43
N PHE A 98 3.81 11.64 1.42
CA PHE A 98 3.77 12.61 2.51
C PHE A 98 3.83 14.02 1.95
N ALA A 99 3.43 14.99 2.76
CA ALA A 99 3.57 16.40 2.43
C ALA A 99 4.37 17.10 3.53
N GLY A 100 5.15 18.11 3.14
CA GLY A 100 5.79 19.06 4.04
C GLY A 100 5.32 20.48 3.71
N SER A 101 5.45 21.39 4.67
CA SER A 101 5.21 22.81 4.45
C SER A 101 6.49 23.58 4.76
N THR A 102 7.00 24.28 3.76
CA THR A 102 8.23 25.06 3.89
C THR A 102 8.07 26.39 3.14
N PRO A 103 8.58 27.51 3.69
CA PRO A 103 8.63 28.78 2.96
C PRO A 103 9.39 28.62 1.64
N PHE A 104 9.02 29.42 0.65
CA PHE A 104 9.75 29.45 -0.62
C PHE A 104 11.23 29.80 -0.39
N GLY A 105 12.13 29.00 -0.97
CA GLY A 105 13.57 29.11 -0.77
C GLY A 105 14.11 28.50 0.53
N GLY A 106 13.26 27.95 1.40
CA GLY A 106 13.66 27.35 2.67
C GLY A 106 13.70 25.82 2.70
N ILE A 107 13.43 25.15 1.57
CA ILE A 107 13.42 23.68 1.52
C ILE A 107 14.84 23.12 1.57
N GLU A 108 15.05 22.18 2.48
CA GLU A 108 16.32 21.45 2.59
C GLU A 108 16.45 20.42 1.48
N HIS A 109 17.68 20.18 1.02
CA HIS A 109 17.96 19.18 -0.03
C HIS A 109 17.47 17.79 0.37
N GLU A 110 17.67 17.39 1.62
CA GLU A 110 17.17 16.11 2.15
C GLU A 110 15.64 15.97 2.04
N THR A 111 14.90 17.08 2.21
CA THR A 111 13.44 17.05 2.03
C THR A 111 13.07 16.85 0.56
N ILE A 112 13.82 17.44 -0.38
CA ILE A 112 13.64 17.21 -1.82
C ILE A 112 13.91 15.74 -2.13
N ASP A 113 15.02 15.20 -1.65
CA ASP A 113 15.41 13.81 -1.89
C ASP A 113 14.34 12.85 -1.36
N ALA A 114 13.82 13.09 -0.15
CA ALA A 114 12.74 12.28 0.42
C ALA A 114 11.43 12.38 -0.40
N LEU A 115 11.07 13.57 -0.89
CA LEU A 115 9.89 13.76 -1.73
C LEU A 115 10.03 13.02 -3.05
N VAL A 116 11.19 13.11 -3.71
CA VAL A 116 11.50 12.37 -4.94
C VAL A 116 11.50 10.87 -4.67
N ALA A 117 12.09 10.44 -3.55
CA ALA A 117 12.19 9.04 -3.17
C ALA A 117 10.80 8.37 -3.05
N VAL A 118 9.87 9.03 -2.35
CA VAL A 118 8.53 8.48 -2.12
C VAL A 118 7.60 8.67 -3.32
N HIS A 119 7.52 9.88 -3.86
CA HIS A 119 6.47 10.24 -4.85
C HIS A 119 6.85 9.91 -6.29
N PHE A 120 8.13 9.72 -6.58
CA PHE A 120 8.60 9.46 -7.93
C PHE A 120 9.33 8.13 -8.02
N THR A 121 10.52 8.01 -7.42
CA THR A 121 11.35 6.81 -7.64
C THR A 121 10.69 5.55 -7.07
N GLY A 122 10.06 5.63 -5.90
CA GLY A 122 9.30 4.52 -5.33
C GLY A 122 8.08 4.07 -6.14
N VAL A 123 7.68 4.84 -7.15
CA VAL A 123 6.55 4.54 -8.05
C VAL A 123 7.04 3.95 -9.39
N VAL A 124 8.24 4.33 -9.85
CA VAL A 124 8.74 4.01 -11.20
C VAL A 124 9.90 3.00 -11.21
N LEU A 125 10.60 2.81 -10.10
CA LEU A 125 11.64 1.79 -9.92
C LEU A 125 11.04 0.51 -9.35
#